data_AF-A0A1P8EDZ3-F1
#
_entry.id   AF-A0A1P8EDZ3-F1
#
_cell.length_a   1.000
_cell.length_b   1.000
_cell.length_c   1.000
_cell.angle_alpha   90.00
_cell.angle_beta   90.00
_cell.angle_gamma   90.00
#
_symmetry.space_group_name_H-M   'P 1'
#
loop_
_entity.id
_entity.type
_entity.pdbx_description
1 polymer ?
#
loop_
_entity_poly.entity_id
_entity_poly.type
_entity_poly.pdbx_seq_one_letter_code
_entity_poly.pdbx_strand_id
1 'polypeptide(L)'
;GITGIVNGMDVSEWDPTKDKFLAVNYDATTALEAKALNKEALQAEVGLPVDRKVPLVAFIGRLEEQKGPDVMIAAIPEIMEEEDVQIVLLGTGKKKFERLLKSVEEKFPGKVRAVVRFNAPLAHQMMAGADVLAVTSRFEPCGLIQLQGMRYGTPCACASTGGLVDTIVEGKTGFHMGRLSVDCNVVEPADVKKVATTLKRAVKVVSTPAYQDMVKNCMIQDLSWKGPAKNWEDVLLGLGV
;
A
#
# COMPACT_ATOMS: atom_id res chain seq x y z
N GLY A 1 -20.41 -24.94 6.96
CA GLY A 1 -19.21 -24.45 6.24
C GLY A 1 -18.58 -23.34 7.05
N ILE A 2 -17.41 -22.82 6.62
CA ILE A 2 -16.78 -21.63 7.20
C ILE A 2 -17.18 -20.44 6.31
N THR A 3 -17.66 -19.34 6.91
CA THR A 3 -18.01 -18.11 6.21
C THR A 3 -16.95 -17.04 6.52
N GLY A 4 -16.34 -16.46 5.48
CA GLY A 4 -15.42 -15.33 5.62
C GLY A 4 -16.17 -14.01 5.44
N ILE A 5 -15.91 -13.04 6.33
CA ILE A 5 -16.47 -11.68 6.24
C ILE A 5 -15.31 -10.70 6.20
N VAL A 6 -15.27 -9.85 5.16
CA VAL A 6 -14.28 -8.78 5.02
C VAL A 6 -14.44 -7.77 6.15
N ASN A 7 -13.33 -7.30 6.72
CA ASN A 7 -13.36 -6.27 7.77
C ASN A 7 -13.76 -4.91 7.21
N GLY A 8 -14.41 -4.10 8.05
CA GLY A 8 -14.42 -2.65 7.87
C GLY A 8 -13.14 -2.02 8.43
N MET A 9 -13.05 -0.69 8.36
CA MET A 9 -12.01 0.08 9.07
C MET A 9 -12.62 1.21 9.91
N ASP A 10 -11.80 1.78 10.81
CA ASP A 10 -12.13 3.03 11.48
C ASP A 10 -11.96 4.21 10.50
N VAL A 11 -13.08 4.62 9.91
CA VAL A 11 -13.15 5.74 8.95
C VAL A 11 -13.11 7.12 9.62
N SER A 12 -13.03 7.18 10.96
CA SER A 12 -12.83 8.43 11.71
C SER A 12 -11.35 8.66 11.99
N GLU A 13 -10.60 7.61 12.33
CA GLU A 13 -9.15 7.67 12.44
C GLU A 13 -8.50 7.89 11.07
N TRP A 14 -8.97 7.17 10.05
CA TRP A 14 -8.46 7.21 8.68
C TRP A 14 -9.39 8.02 7.77
N ASP A 15 -9.36 9.34 7.93
CA ASP A 15 -10.19 10.28 7.18
C ASP A 15 -9.35 11.40 6.51
N PRO A 16 -9.05 11.32 5.21
CA PRO A 16 -8.23 12.34 4.55
C PRO A 16 -8.84 13.75 4.61
N THR A 17 -10.14 13.88 4.89
CA THR A 17 -10.82 15.18 5.03
C THR A 17 -10.56 15.86 6.38
N LYS A 18 -10.09 15.13 7.40
CA LYS A 18 -9.93 15.61 8.79
C LYS A 18 -8.62 15.21 9.45
N ASP A 19 -7.82 14.38 8.77
CA ASP A 19 -6.58 13.84 9.29
C ASP A 19 -5.55 14.96 9.53
N LYS A 20 -5.26 15.20 10.80
CA LYS A 20 -4.35 16.23 11.29
C LYS A 20 -2.86 15.99 10.96
N PHE A 21 -2.50 14.80 10.48
CA PHE A 21 -1.12 14.49 10.12
C PHE A 21 -0.78 14.86 8.68
N LEU A 22 -1.80 15.19 7.87
CA LEU A 22 -1.63 15.56 6.48
C LEU A 22 -1.23 17.03 6.34
N ALA A 23 -0.43 17.32 5.31
CA ALA A 23 -0.13 18.70 4.95
C ALA A 23 -1.36 19.41 4.36
N VAL A 24 -2.15 18.67 3.58
CA VAL A 24 -3.39 19.14 2.96
C VAL A 24 -4.46 18.06 3.10
N ASN A 25 -5.59 18.40 3.71
CA ASN A 25 -6.77 17.53 3.75
C ASN A 25 -7.52 17.56 2.42
N TYR A 26 -8.20 16.46 2.08
CA TYR A 26 -8.89 16.33 0.80
C TYR A 26 -10.00 15.30 0.80
N ASP A 27 -10.87 15.43 -0.20
CA ASP A 27 -11.88 14.45 -0.59
C ASP A 27 -11.62 13.95 -2.02
N ALA A 28 -12.49 13.09 -2.55
CA ALA A 28 -12.35 12.53 -3.88
C ALA A 28 -12.37 13.59 -5.02
N THR A 29 -12.91 14.79 -4.78
CA THR A 29 -13.00 15.85 -5.79
C THR A 29 -11.70 16.65 -5.88
N THR A 30 -10.97 16.75 -4.78
CA THR A 30 -9.73 17.53 -4.63
C THR A 30 -8.47 16.66 -4.54
N ALA A 31 -8.63 15.33 -4.50
CA ALA A 31 -7.58 14.36 -4.23
C ALA A 31 -6.32 14.52 -5.09
N LEU A 32 -6.43 14.78 -6.39
CA LEU A 32 -5.27 14.81 -7.27
C LEU A 32 -4.25 15.89 -6.88
N GLU A 33 -4.72 17.12 -6.68
CA GLU A 33 -3.83 18.22 -6.32
C GLU A 33 -3.37 18.09 -4.87
N ALA A 34 -4.26 17.74 -3.95
CA ALA A 34 -3.90 17.59 -2.54
C ALA A 34 -2.91 16.43 -2.31
N LYS A 35 -3.06 15.29 -3.00
CA LYS A 35 -2.08 14.20 -2.95
C LYS A 35 -0.73 14.62 -3.51
N ALA A 36 -0.67 15.44 -4.56
CA ALA A 36 0.59 15.98 -5.06
C ALA A 36 1.31 16.84 -4.01
N LEU A 37 0.58 17.70 -3.30
CA LEU A 37 1.14 18.51 -2.19
C LEU A 37 1.57 17.64 -1.00
N ASN A 38 0.78 16.62 -0.64
CA ASN A 38 1.16 15.67 0.40
C ASN A 38 2.38 14.82 -0.01
N LYS A 39 2.54 14.51 -1.30
CA LYS A 39 3.74 13.81 -1.82
C LYS A 39 4.98 14.67 -1.65
N GLU A 40 4.93 15.94 -2.00
CA GLU A 40 6.06 16.87 -1.85
C GLU A 40 6.44 17.02 -0.37
N ALA A 41 5.44 17.13 0.51
CA ALA A 41 5.66 17.17 1.96
C ALA A 41 6.29 15.86 2.48
N LEU A 42 5.82 14.70 2.01
CA LEU A 42 6.39 13.40 2.35
C LEU A 42 7.84 13.29 1.88
N GLN A 43 8.13 13.65 0.62
CA GLN A 43 9.48 13.63 0.05
C GLN A 43 10.44 14.49 0.90
N ALA A 44 10.01 15.70 1.29
CA ALA A 44 10.79 16.58 2.16
C ALA A 44 11.01 15.97 3.55
N GLU A 45 9.96 15.48 4.21
CA GLU A 45 10.03 14.85 5.54
C GLU A 45 10.98 13.66 5.56
N VAL A 46 10.98 12.86 4.49
CA VAL A 46 11.81 11.66 4.42
C VAL A 46 13.20 11.88 3.83
N GLY A 47 13.52 13.10 3.37
CA GLY A 47 14.81 13.46 2.80
C GLY A 47 15.05 12.94 1.38
N LEU A 48 13.98 12.74 0.61
CA LEU A 48 14.05 12.44 -0.82
C LEU A 48 14.01 13.75 -1.65
N PRO A 49 14.51 13.75 -2.89
CA PRO A 49 14.29 14.85 -3.82
C PRO A 49 12.79 15.15 -3.96
N VAL A 50 12.43 16.42 -3.77
CA VAL A 50 11.04 16.88 -3.87
C VAL A 50 10.70 17.10 -5.34
N ASP A 51 9.88 16.22 -5.88
CA ASP A 51 9.36 16.30 -7.24
C ASP A 51 8.03 15.53 -7.35
N ARG A 52 6.92 16.27 -7.55
CA ARG A 52 5.59 15.67 -7.70
C ARG A 52 5.44 14.75 -8.92
N LYS A 53 6.30 14.91 -9.94
CA LYS A 53 6.26 14.16 -11.19
C LYS A 53 6.85 12.75 -11.07
N VAL A 54 7.75 12.55 -10.11
CA VAL A 54 8.35 11.24 -9.85
C VAL A 54 7.34 10.37 -9.08
N PRO A 55 6.93 9.20 -9.60
CA PRO A 55 6.06 8.30 -8.87
C PRO A 55 6.68 7.87 -7.53
N LEU A 56 5.86 7.80 -6.49
CA LEU A 56 6.27 7.37 -5.15
C LEU A 56 5.51 6.10 -4.75
N VAL A 57 6.26 5.03 -4.52
CA VAL A 57 5.75 3.76 -4.01
C VAL A 57 5.97 3.70 -2.49
N ALA A 58 4.92 3.38 -1.74
CA ALA A 58 5.01 3.14 -0.31
C ALA A 58 4.92 1.64 0.00
N PHE A 59 5.72 1.17 0.95
CA PHE A 59 5.50 -0.09 1.65
C PHE A 59 5.36 0.22 3.14
N ILE A 60 4.28 -0.25 3.76
CA ILE A 60 4.04 -0.08 5.19
C ILE A 60 3.64 -1.43 5.77
N GLY A 61 4.40 -1.93 6.75
CA GLY A 61 4.04 -3.19 7.38
C GLY A 61 4.98 -3.66 8.47
N ARG A 62 4.51 -4.65 9.23
CA ARG A 62 5.37 -5.43 10.13
C ARG A 62 6.43 -6.14 9.29
N LEU A 63 7.69 -6.06 9.73
CA LEU A 63 8.80 -6.71 9.03
C LEU A 63 8.87 -8.18 9.45
N GLU A 64 8.00 -8.97 8.83
CA GLU A 64 7.87 -10.42 8.96
C GLU A 64 7.69 -11.06 7.59
N GLU A 65 8.03 -12.35 7.47
CA GLU A 65 7.94 -13.13 6.24
C GLU A 65 6.53 -13.06 5.63
N GLN A 66 5.49 -13.00 6.48
CA GLN A 66 4.10 -12.83 6.09
C GLN A 66 3.92 -11.65 5.10
N LYS A 67 4.55 -10.51 5.39
CA LYS A 67 4.40 -9.26 4.61
C LYS A 67 5.34 -9.17 3.42
N GLY A 68 6.19 -10.18 3.22
CA GLY A 68 7.16 -10.25 2.13
C GLY A 68 8.09 -9.05 1.97
N PRO A 69 8.66 -8.44 3.04
CA PRO A 69 9.58 -7.33 2.90
C PRO A 69 10.85 -7.74 2.14
N ASP A 70 11.30 -8.99 2.30
CA ASP A 70 12.39 -9.59 1.53
C ASP A 70 12.12 -9.63 0.03
N VAL A 71 10.90 -10.03 -0.38
CA VAL A 71 10.50 -10.05 -1.80
C VAL A 71 10.43 -8.62 -2.35
N MET A 72 9.85 -7.68 -1.58
CA MET A 72 9.82 -6.26 -1.94
C MET A 72 11.24 -5.71 -2.17
N ILE A 73 12.15 -5.91 -1.21
CA ILE A 73 13.54 -5.43 -1.30
C ILE A 73 14.26 -6.04 -2.51
N ALA A 74 14.09 -7.34 -2.76
CA ALA A 74 14.71 -8.02 -3.88
C ALA A 74 14.23 -7.49 -5.25
N ALA A 75 13.02 -6.94 -5.33
CA ALA A 75 12.47 -6.35 -6.56
C ALA A 75 12.97 -4.92 -6.83
N ILE A 76 13.44 -4.19 -5.81
CA ILE A 76 13.85 -2.78 -5.95
C ILE A 76 14.91 -2.56 -7.03
N PRO A 77 16.02 -3.33 -7.11
CA PRO A 77 17.03 -3.12 -8.14
C PRO A 77 16.48 -3.18 -9.56
N GLU A 78 15.60 -4.14 -9.84
CA GLU A 78 15.00 -4.28 -11.17
C GLU A 78 14.06 -3.11 -11.50
N ILE A 79 13.35 -2.57 -10.51
CA ILE A 79 12.48 -1.40 -10.71
C ILE A 79 13.34 -0.15 -10.99
N MET A 80 14.40 0.05 -10.19
CA MET A 80 15.29 1.22 -10.28
C MET A 80 16.11 1.26 -11.58
N GLU A 81 16.30 0.12 -12.24
CA GLU A 81 17.02 0.06 -13.52
C GLU A 81 16.22 0.64 -14.69
N GLU A 82 14.89 0.53 -14.66
CA GLU A 82 14.02 0.90 -15.78
C GLU A 82 13.14 2.12 -15.52
N GLU A 83 12.86 2.44 -14.26
CA GLU A 83 11.88 3.48 -13.90
C GLU A 83 12.53 4.59 -13.06
N ASP A 84 12.18 5.84 -13.36
CA ASP A 84 12.44 6.96 -12.47
C ASP A 84 11.38 6.99 -11.35
N VAL A 85 11.67 6.33 -10.24
CA VAL A 85 10.72 6.15 -9.13
C VAL A 85 11.38 6.36 -7.78
N GLN A 86 10.59 6.77 -6.79
CA GLN A 86 10.96 6.78 -5.40
C GLN A 86 10.23 5.70 -4.59
N ILE A 87 10.89 5.12 -3.60
CA ILE A 87 10.32 4.09 -2.73
C ILE A 87 10.54 4.47 -1.27
N VAL A 88 9.46 4.49 -0.48
CA VAL A 88 9.50 4.70 0.97
C VAL A 88 9.01 3.44 1.68
N LEU A 89 9.86 2.88 2.54
CA LEU A 89 9.61 1.66 3.31
C LEU A 89 9.47 2.03 4.79
N LEU A 90 8.33 1.74 5.43
CA LEU A 90 8.08 1.99 6.86
C LEU A 90 7.72 0.68 7.56
N GLY A 91 8.47 0.34 8.61
CA GLY A 91 8.18 -0.86 9.38
C GLY A 91 9.18 -1.16 10.48
N THR A 92 8.79 -2.05 11.39
CA THR A 92 9.67 -2.64 12.41
C THR A 92 9.37 -4.14 12.51
N GLY A 93 10.34 -4.92 13.00
CA GLY A 93 10.13 -6.36 13.19
C GLY A 93 11.45 -7.12 13.29
N LYS A 94 11.58 -8.20 12.51
CA LYS A 94 12.79 -9.03 12.56
C LYS A 94 14.01 -8.23 12.09
N LYS A 95 15.06 -8.20 12.92
CA LYS A 95 16.29 -7.42 12.66
C LYS A 95 16.96 -7.73 11.32
N LYS A 96 16.80 -8.94 10.78
CA LYS A 96 17.29 -9.28 9.44
C LYS A 96 16.63 -8.43 8.34
N PHE A 97 15.33 -8.18 8.44
CA PHE A 97 14.61 -7.36 7.46
C PHE A 97 14.86 -5.88 7.66
N GLU A 98 15.00 -5.42 8.91
CA GLU A 98 15.42 -4.04 9.20
C GLU A 98 16.78 -3.72 8.57
N ARG A 99 17.75 -4.64 8.67
CA ARG A 99 19.05 -4.52 7.99
C ARG A 99 18.93 -4.52 6.47
N LEU A 100 18.09 -5.39 5.89
CA LEU A 100 17.87 -5.42 4.45
C LEU A 100 17.28 -4.10 3.93
N LEU A 101 16.27 -3.55 4.63
CA LEU A 101 15.69 -2.24 4.35
C LEU A 101 16.77 -1.13 4.33
N LYS A 102 17.64 -1.11 5.33
CA LYS A 102 18.73 -0.12 5.41
C LYS A 102 19.76 -0.30 4.28
N SER A 103 20.13 -1.54 3.98
CA SER A 103 21.08 -1.83 2.91
C SER A 103 20.61 -1.37 1.52
N VAL A 104 19.29 -1.42 1.26
CA VAL A 104 18.75 -0.97 -0.03
C VAL A 104 18.60 0.55 -0.12
N GLU A 105 18.35 1.24 1.01
CA GLU A 105 18.46 2.70 1.10
C GLU A 105 19.90 3.17 0.79
N GLU A 106 20.91 2.52 1.39
CA GLU A 106 22.33 2.83 1.15
C GLU A 106 22.73 2.62 -0.32
N LYS A 107 22.15 1.61 -0.98
CA LYS A 107 22.41 1.31 -2.40
C LYS A 107 21.79 2.32 -3.36
N PHE A 108 20.67 2.94 -2.98
CA PHE A 108 19.90 3.84 -3.85
C PHE A 108 19.58 5.18 -3.14
N PRO A 109 20.60 5.97 -2.76
CA PRO A 109 20.40 7.23 -2.08
C PRO A 109 19.59 8.21 -2.95
N GLY A 110 18.66 8.93 -2.32
CA GLY A 110 17.77 9.86 -3.03
C GLY A 110 16.67 9.19 -3.88
N LYS A 111 16.61 7.85 -3.90
CA LYS A 111 15.53 7.08 -4.54
C LYS A 111 14.79 6.19 -3.55
N VAL A 112 15.50 5.58 -2.60
CA VAL A 112 14.92 4.70 -1.59
C VAL A 112 15.11 5.30 -0.22
N ARG A 113 14.06 5.26 0.60
CA ARG A 113 14.11 5.57 2.03
C ARG A 113 13.60 4.39 2.84
N ALA A 114 14.36 3.98 3.86
CA ALA A 114 13.88 3.06 4.88
C ALA A 114 13.71 3.76 6.24
N VAL A 115 12.49 3.72 6.78
CA VAL A 115 12.15 4.24 8.10
C VAL A 115 11.88 3.07 9.04
N VAL A 116 12.89 2.67 9.78
CA VAL A 116 12.84 1.53 10.72
C VAL A 116 12.43 2.01 12.12
N ARG A 117 11.17 2.41 12.26
CA ARG A 117 10.56 2.80 13.54
C ARG A 117 9.05 2.70 13.46
N PHE A 118 8.39 2.58 14.61
CA PHE A 118 6.96 2.83 14.68
C PHE A 118 6.73 4.34 14.55
N ASN A 119 5.94 4.77 13.56
CA ASN A 119 5.63 6.18 13.36
C ASN A 119 4.23 6.30 12.71
N ALA A 120 3.20 6.44 13.55
CA ALA A 120 1.83 6.58 13.08
C ALA A 120 1.65 7.85 12.20
N PRO A 121 2.07 9.07 12.60
CA PRO A 121 1.97 10.25 11.73
C PRO A 121 2.54 10.04 10.33
N LEU A 122 3.73 9.43 10.21
CA LEU A 122 4.33 9.17 8.91
C LEU A 122 3.54 8.13 8.09
N ALA A 123 2.90 7.14 8.73
CA ALA A 123 2.04 6.20 8.02
C ALA A 123 0.85 6.92 7.34
N HIS A 124 0.22 7.87 8.03
CA HIS A 124 -0.84 8.71 7.46
C HIS A 124 -0.32 9.56 6.29
N GLN A 125 0.84 10.20 6.46
CA GLN A 125 1.50 10.97 5.40
C GLN A 125 1.85 10.12 4.19
N MET A 126 2.32 8.89 4.40
CA MET A 126 2.59 7.93 3.32
C MET A 126 1.29 7.50 2.62
N MET A 127 0.20 7.28 3.35
CA MET A 127 -1.11 7.00 2.73
C MET A 127 -1.60 8.14 1.86
N ALA A 128 -1.38 9.39 2.27
CA ALA A 128 -1.79 10.55 1.48
C ALA A 128 -0.86 10.85 0.31
N GLY A 129 0.45 10.77 0.52
CA GLY A 129 1.46 11.23 -0.43
C GLY A 129 1.94 10.18 -1.44
N ALA A 130 1.79 8.89 -1.16
CA ALA A 130 2.17 7.86 -2.13
C ALA A 130 1.20 7.78 -3.31
N ASP A 131 1.72 7.39 -4.46
CA ASP A 131 0.90 7.08 -5.64
C ASP A 131 0.46 5.61 -5.65
N VAL A 132 1.31 4.72 -5.17
CA VAL A 132 1.06 3.28 -5.14
C VAL A 132 1.46 2.72 -3.80
N LEU A 133 0.57 1.93 -3.19
CA LEU A 133 0.87 1.14 -2.01
C LEU A 133 1.25 -0.28 -2.43
N ALA A 134 2.48 -0.70 -2.16
CA ALA A 134 2.96 -2.06 -2.38
C ALA A 134 2.61 -2.97 -1.20
N VAL A 135 1.85 -4.04 -1.45
CA VAL A 135 1.46 -5.05 -0.46
C VAL A 135 1.88 -6.44 -0.95
N THR A 136 3.13 -6.78 -0.68
CA THR A 136 3.81 -8.00 -1.19
C THR A 136 3.63 -9.20 -0.25
N SER A 137 2.47 -9.35 0.37
CA SER A 137 2.21 -10.38 1.37
C SER A 137 2.23 -11.80 0.77
N ARG A 138 2.88 -12.74 1.45
CA ARG A 138 2.78 -14.18 1.13
C ARG A 138 1.38 -14.72 1.47
N PHE A 139 0.80 -14.24 2.57
CA PHE A 139 -0.58 -14.49 2.96
C PHE A 139 -1.16 -13.31 3.74
N GLU A 140 -2.44 -13.02 3.53
CA GLU A 140 -3.12 -11.86 4.11
C GLU A 140 -4.59 -12.19 4.42
N PRO A 141 -4.96 -12.53 5.68
CA PRO A 141 -6.32 -12.98 5.99
C PRO A 141 -7.41 -11.97 5.57
N CYS A 142 -7.16 -10.68 5.82
CA CYS A 142 -7.97 -9.57 5.31
C CYS A 142 -7.07 -8.44 4.82
N GLY A 143 -6.25 -7.90 5.73
CA GLY A 143 -5.44 -6.71 5.52
C GLY A 143 -6.24 -5.44 5.83
N LEU A 144 -5.61 -4.50 6.56
CA LEU A 144 -6.14 -3.16 6.80
C LEU A 144 -5.44 -2.11 5.94
N ILE A 145 -4.19 -2.36 5.58
CA ILE A 145 -3.32 -1.38 4.94
C ILE A 145 -3.83 -0.98 3.55
N GLN A 146 -4.38 -1.93 2.80
CA GLN A 146 -4.96 -1.69 1.49
C GLN A 146 -6.30 -0.96 1.59
N LEU A 147 -7.08 -1.22 2.64
CA LEU A 147 -8.31 -0.46 2.91
C LEU A 147 -7.93 1.01 3.21
N GLN A 148 -6.98 1.24 4.11
CA GLN A 148 -6.46 2.57 4.43
C GLN A 148 -5.91 3.29 3.19
N GLY A 149 -5.12 2.59 2.37
CA GLY A 149 -4.65 3.12 1.08
C GLY A 149 -5.80 3.55 0.17
N MET A 150 -6.80 2.69 -0.03
CA MET A 150 -7.97 3.04 -0.85
C MET A 150 -8.75 4.23 -0.29
N ARG A 151 -8.93 4.31 1.04
CA ARG A 151 -9.60 5.43 1.70
C ARG A 151 -8.92 6.77 1.43
N TYR A 152 -7.60 6.76 1.29
CA TYR A 152 -6.76 7.93 0.99
C TYR A 152 -6.54 8.15 -0.50
N GLY A 153 -7.17 7.33 -1.36
CA GLY A 153 -6.99 7.44 -2.81
C GLY A 153 -5.61 7.00 -3.28
N THR A 154 -5.00 6.02 -2.61
CA THR A 154 -3.72 5.41 -2.98
C THR A 154 -3.98 3.98 -3.43
N PRO A 155 -4.05 3.73 -4.76
CA PRO A 155 -4.25 2.39 -5.30
C PRO A 155 -3.18 1.40 -4.84
N CYS A 156 -3.58 0.13 -4.70
CA CYS A 156 -2.70 -0.91 -4.17
C CYS A 156 -2.14 -1.80 -5.28
N ALA A 157 -0.82 -1.96 -5.34
CA ALA A 157 -0.18 -3.06 -6.05
C ALA A 157 0.04 -4.20 -5.05
N CYS A 158 -0.73 -5.28 -5.16
CA CYS A 158 -0.85 -6.32 -4.14
C CYS A 158 -0.60 -7.74 -4.64
N ALA A 159 -0.11 -8.61 -3.76
CA ALA A 159 -0.14 -10.05 -3.98
C ALA A 159 -1.58 -10.58 -4.01
N SER A 160 -1.86 -11.53 -4.90
CA SER A 160 -3.20 -12.12 -5.04
C SER A 160 -3.42 -13.22 -4.00
N THR A 161 -3.66 -12.84 -2.75
CA THR A 161 -3.87 -13.75 -1.61
C THR A 161 -4.85 -13.18 -0.59
N GLY A 162 -5.72 -14.05 -0.04
CA GLY A 162 -6.72 -13.72 0.98
C GLY A 162 -7.52 -12.45 0.69
N GLY A 163 -7.74 -11.59 1.69
CA GLY A 163 -8.62 -10.42 1.57
C GLY A 163 -8.15 -9.35 0.57
N LEU A 164 -6.91 -9.43 0.08
CA LEU A 164 -6.45 -8.57 -1.02
C LEU A 164 -7.20 -8.90 -2.31
N VAL A 165 -7.54 -10.18 -2.54
CA VAL A 165 -8.35 -10.62 -3.68
C VAL A 165 -9.79 -10.12 -3.55
N ASP A 166 -10.32 -10.11 -2.33
CA ASP A 166 -11.70 -9.68 -2.07
C ASP A 166 -11.88 -8.15 -2.17
N THR A 167 -10.83 -7.38 -1.85
CA THR A 167 -10.93 -5.92 -1.68
C THR A 167 -10.31 -5.11 -2.81
N ILE A 168 -9.35 -5.66 -3.56
CA ILE A 168 -8.70 -4.94 -4.67
C ILE A 168 -9.18 -5.46 -6.01
N VAL A 169 -9.69 -4.56 -6.84
CA VAL A 169 -10.18 -4.87 -8.19
C VAL A 169 -9.18 -4.37 -9.22
N GLU A 170 -8.61 -5.30 -10.00
CA GLU A 170 -7.64 -5.02 -11.05
C GLU A 170 -8.12 -3.91 -11.99
N GLY A 171 -7.30 -2.88 -12.18
CA GLY A 171 -7.58 -1.77 -13.08
C GLY A 171 -8.66 -0.80 -12.58
N LYS A 172 -9.29 -1.06 -11.41
CA LYS A 172 -10.27 -0.15 -10.80
C LYS A 172 -9.80 0.45 -9.49
N THR A 173 -9.24 -0.35 -8.57
CA THR A 173 -8.75 0.12 -7.27
C THR A 173 -7.31 -0.30 -6.99
N GLY A 174 -6.69 -1.02 -7.92
CA GLY A 174 -5.29 -1.41 -7.82
C GLY A 174 -4.85 -2.40 -8.89
N PHE A 175 -3.79 -3.13 -8.55
CA PHE A 175 -3.06 -4.04 -9.42
C PHE A 175 -2.71 -5.32 -8.66
N HIS A 176 -2.93 -6.47 -9.26
CA HIS A 176 -2.59 -7.79 -8.76
C HIS A 176 -1.25 -8.24 -9.33
N MET A 177 -0.40 -8.77 -8.45
CA MET A 177 0.91 -9.37 -8.77
C MET A 177 0.79 -10.86 -9.13
N GLY A 178 -0.36 -11.47 -8.84
CA GLY A 178 -0.48 -12.92 -8.72
C GLY A 178 -0.06 -13.39 -7.32
N ARG A 179 -0.28 -14.68 -7.06
CA ARG A 179 0.07 -15.30 -5.78
C ARG A 179 1.59 -15.50 -5.70
N LEU A 180 2.15 -15.15 -4.54
CA LEU A 180 3.56 -15.42 -4.19
C LEU A 180 3.68 -16.81 -3.55
N SER A 181 4.88 -17.37 -3.55
CA SER A 181 5.22 -18.62 -2.90
C SER A 181 4.91 -18.55 -1.39
N VAL A 182 4.33 -19.64 -0.88
CA VAL A 182 4.04 -19.79 0.55
C VAL A 182 5.26 -20.24 1.36
N ASP A 183 6.32 -20.70 0.69
CA ASP A 183 7.58 -21.00 1.36
C ASP A 183 8.23 -19.69 1.84
N CYS A 184 8.10 -19.44 3.15
CA CYS A 184 8.59 -18.24 3.80
C CYS A 184 10.11 -18.23 3.98
N ASN A 185 10.80 -19.34 3.71
CA ASN A 185 12.26 -19.43 3.81
C ASN A 185 12.95 -19.10 2.49
N VAL A 186 12.21 -19.05 1.39
CA VAL A 186 12.73 -18.81 0.04
C VAL A 186 12.16 -17.51 -0.52
N VAL A 187 13.00 -16.79 -1.24
CA VAL A 187 12.58 -15.68 -2.12
C VAL A 187 12.70 -16.20 -3.54
N GLU A 188 11.58 -16.59 -4.13
CA GLU A 188 11.55 -17.14 -5.48
C GLU A 188 11.87 -16.05 -6.52
N PRO A 189 12.81 -16.28 -7.44
CA PRO A 189 13.11 -15.31 -8.51
C PRO A 189 11.87 -14.93 -9.33
N ALA A 190 10.96 -15.88 -9.56
CA ALA A 190 9.70 -15.62 -10.24
C ALA A 190 8.79 -14.65 -9.47
N ASP A 191 8.79 -14.70 -8.14
CA ASP A 191 8.00 -13.78 -7.32
C ASP A 191 8.59 -12.38 -7.29
N VAL A 192 9.91 -12.27 -7.25
CA VAL A 192 10.62 -10.99 -7.43
C VAL A 192 10.22 -10.35 -8.77
N LYS A 193 10.21 -11.15 -9.85
CA LYS A 193 9.81 -10.67 -11.18
C LYS A 193 8.35 -10.22 -11.23
N LYS A 194 7.43 -10.93 -10.58
CA LYS A 194 6.01 -10.53 -10.46
C LYS A 194 5.88 -9.17 -9.78
N VAL A 195 6.52 -9.00 -8.63
CA VAL A 195 6.49 -7.74 -7.86
C VAL A 195 7.05 -6.60 -8.69
N ALA A 196 8.23 -6.77 -9.29
CA ALA A 196 8.85 -5.74 -10.12
C ALA A 196 7.97 -5.38 -11.32
N THR A 197 7.46 -6.38 -12.06
CA THR A 197 6.63 -6.17 -13.25
C THR A 197 5.34 -5.41 -12.91
N THR A 198 4.66 -5.77 -11.82
CA THR A 198 3.42 -5.10 -11.43
C THR A 198 3.67 -3.70 -10.91
N LEU A 199 4.74 -3.47 -10.15
CA LEU A 199 5.09 -2.12 -9.70
C LEU A 199 5.47 -1.21 -10.87
N LYS A 200 6.27 -1.70 -11.84
CA LYS A 200 6.56 -0.97 -13.09
C LYS A 200 5.27 -0.59 -13.84
N ARG A 201 4.32 -1.52 -13.93
CA ARG A 201 3.01 -1.26 -14.55
C ARG A 201 2.21 -0.22 -13.79
N ALA A 202 2.19 -0.30 -12.46
CA ALA A 202 1.48 0.65 -11.61
C ALA A 202 2.06 2.08 -11.72
N VAL A 203 3.38 2.23 -11.66
CA VAL A 203 4.03 3.56 -11.74
C VAL A 203 3.83 4.22 -13.11
N LYS A 204 3.82 3.45 -14.20
CA LYS A 204 3.52 3.97 -15.55
C LYS A 204 2.10 4.51 -15.69
N VAL A 205 1.16 4.00 -14.90
CA VAL A 205 -0.24 4.47 -14.94
C VAL A 205 -0.40 5.81 -14.22
N VAL A 206 0.46 6.14 -13.23
CA VAL A 206 0.34 7.35 -12.38
C VAL A 206 0.23 8.65 -13.20
N SER A 207 0.93 8.75 -14.32
CA SER A 207 0.90 9.93 -15.20
C SER A 207 -0.24 9.94 -16.21
N THR A 208 -1.18 8.98 -16.15
CA THR A 208 -2.27 8.82 -17.12
C THR A 208 -3.63 9.20 -16.52
N PRO A 209 -4.64 9.55 -17.34
CA PRO A 209 -5.99 9.79 -16.85
C PRO A 209 -6.60 8.61 -16.11
N ALA A 210 -6.24 7.37 -16.46
CA ALA A 210 -6.74 6.16 -15.80
C ALA A 210 -6.37 6.10 -14.31
N TYR A 211 -5.24 6.68 -13.90
CA TYR A 211 -4.88 6.81 -12.48
C TYR A 211 -5.89 7.67 -11.73
N GLN A 212 -6.39 8.75 -12.33
CA GLN A 212 -7.36 9.63 -11.69
C GLN A 212 -8.67 8.91 -11.39
N ASP A 213 -9.13 8.09 -12.33
CA ASP A 213 -10.31 7.25 -12.14
C ASP A 213 -10.06 6.20 -11.05
N MET A 214 -8.86 5.62 -11.01
CA MET A 214 -8.48 4.66 -9.96
C MET A 214 -8.47 5.30 -8.56
N VAL A 215 -7.91 6.50 -8.42
CA VAL A 215 -7.94 7.29 -7.16
C VAL A 215 -9.37 7.55 -6.72
N LYS A 216 -10.24 8.01 -7.62
CA LYS A 216 -11.66 8.25 -7.30
C LYS A 216 -12.37 6.97 -6.90
N ASN A 217 -12.21 5.89 -7.68
CA ASN A 217 -12.80 4.59 -7.40
C ASN A 217 -12.38 4.06 -6.03
N CYS A 218 -11.12 4.25 -5.63
CA CYS A 218 -10.64 3.93 -4.31
C CYS A 218 -11.42 4.67 -3.21
N MET A 219 -11.57 5.99 -3.35
CA MET A 219 -12.11 6.88 -2.31
C MET A 219 -13.64 6.84 -2.14
N ILE A 220 -14.39 6.47 -3.19
CA ILE A 220 -15.87 6.44 -3.14
C ILE A 220 -16.44 5.18 -2.47
N GLN A 221 -15.59 4.22 -2.11
CA GLN A 221 -16.04 2.98 -1.46
C GLN A 221 -16.51 3.25 -0.02
N ASP A 222 -17.60 2.60 0.39
CA ASP A 222 -17.94 2.48 1.82
C ASP A 222 -17.10 1.37 2.44
N LEU A 223 -16.03 1.78 3.12
CA LEU A 223 -15.10 0.88 3.82
C LEU A 223 -15.34 0.90 5.34
N SER A 224 -16.48 1.43 5.79
CA SER A 224 -16.88 1.43 7.19
C SER A 224 -17.32 0.04 7.64
N TRP A 225 -17.50 -0.13 8.95
CA TRP A 225 -18.07 -1.35 9.51
C TRP A 225 -19.56 -1.54 9.21
N LYS A 226 -20.26 -0.59 8.59
CA LYS A 226 -21.71 -0.67 8.33
C LYS A 226 -22.09 -1.90 7.50
N GLY A 227 -21.37 -2.16 6.40
CA GLY A 227 -21.60 -3.34 5.56
C GLY A 227 -21.21 -4.65 6.26
N PRO A 228 -19.94 -4.80 6.70
CA PRO A 228 -19.47 -5.98 7.41
C PRO A 228 -20.28 -6.37 8.65
N ALA A 229 -20.72 -5.40 9.46
CA ALA A 229 -21.52 -5.67 10.65
C ALA A 229 -22.87 -6.33 10.32
N LYS A 230 -23.50 -5.93 9.21
CA LYS A 230 -24.73 -6.56 8.72
C LYS A 230 -24.48 -8.01 8.29
N ASN A 231 -23.37 -8.28 7.60
CA ASN A 231 -23.00 -9.65 7.23
C ASN A 231 -22.75 -10.52 8.48
N TRP A 232 -22.17 -9.94 9.53
CA TRP A 232 -22.02 -10.61 10.82
C TRP A 232 -23.37 -10.90 11.47
N GLU A 233 -24.28 -9.92 11.50
CA GLU A 233 -25.65 -10.09 12.01
C GLU A 233 -26.36 -11.26 11.32
N ASP A 234 -26.33 -11.33 9.99
CA ASP A 234 -26.95 -12.41 9.22
C ASP A 234 -26.39 -13.80 9.61
N VAL A 235 -25.07 -13.90 9.79
CA VAL A 235 -24.42 -15.16 10.22
C VAL A 235 -24.83 -15.53 11.64
N LEU A 236 -24.87 -14.58 12.57
CA LEU A 236 -25.19 -14.82 13.98
C LEU A 236 -26.66 -15.20 14.16
N LEU A 237 -27.58 -14.52 13.50
CA LEU A 237 -29.01 -14.87 13.51
C LEU A 237 -29.25 -16.26 12.91
N GLY A 238 -28.44 -16.66 11.92
CA GLY A 238 -28.47 -18.00 11.32
C GLY A 238 -28.05 -19.14 12.27
N LEU A 239 -27.46 -18.83 13.44
CA LEU A 239 -27.08 -19.84 14.44
C LEU A 239 -28.26 -20.31 15.30
N GLY A 240 -29.40 -19.62 15.28
CA GLY A 240 -30.62 -20.05 15.98
C GLY A 240 -30.52 -20.07 17.50
N VAL A 241 -29.62 -19.26 18.09
CA VAL A 241 -29.47 -19.05 19.54
C VAL A 241 -30.18 -17.79 20.00
#